data_AF-T0TF18-F1
#
_entry.id   AF-T0TF18-F1
#
_cell.length_a   1.000
_cell.length_b   1.000
_cell.length_c   1.000
_cell.angle_alpha   90.00
_cell.angle_beta   90.00
_cell.angle_gamma   90.00
#
_symmetry.space_group_name_H-M   'P 1'
#
loop_
_entity.id
_entity.type
_entity.pdbx_description
1 polymer ?
#
loop_
_entity_poly.entity_id
_entity_poly.type
_entity_poly.pdbx_seq_one_letter_code
_entity_poly.pdbx_strand_id
1 'polypeptide(L)'
;MIIAYKNGAFRKFFDIFRLEKSIIYFIFIIGGIVFIVLAHKLYFQMTSALVAFPEHGVDVANSLARTPFWTHSLDLFVIGPICEELIFREYLYRLFDKKWLACFVSVVVFAWIHTGFTYSFFFYLPMSLVVTLAYHRRKAIGESIILHSSINLINNYLPYLLNFLVP
;
A
#
# COMPACT_ATOMS: atom_id res chain seq x y z
N MET A 1 -8.27 6.41 16.08
CA MET A 1 -8.49 5.08 16.71
C MET A 1 -9.90 4.88 17.26
N ILE A 2 -10.48 5.84 18.01
CA ILE A 2 -11.84 5.74 18.60
C ILE A 2 -12.94 5.47 17.55
N ILE A 3 -12.88 6.15 16.39
CA ILE A 3 -13.87 5.98 15.31
C ILE A 3 -13.82 4.56 14.72
N ALA A 4 -12.63 4.01 14.49
CA ALA A 4 -12.46 2.66 13.96
C ALA A 4 -12.95 1.59 14.94
N TYR A 5 -12.76 1.79 16.24
CA TYR A 5 -13.31 0.91 17.27
C TYR A 5 -14.84 0.94 17.27
N LYS A 6 -15.45 2.13 17.25
CA LYS A 6 -16.92 2.30 17.17
C LYS A 6 -17.52 1.66 15.91
N ASN A 7 -16.83 1.76 14.78
CA ASN A 7 -17.26 1.14 13.52
C ASN A 7 -17.04 -0.37 13.46
N GLY A 8 -16.45 -0.97 14.51
CA GLY A 8 -16.14 -2.38 14.56
C GLY A 8 -15.13 -2.81 13.49
N ALA A 9 -14.20 -1.92 13.10
CA ALA A 9 -13.24 -2.15 12.02
C ALA A 9 -12.49 -3.48 12.17
N PHE A 10 -12.17 -3.86 13.41
CA PHE A 10 -11.42 -5.07 13.73
C PHE A 10 -12.28 -6.33 13.95
N ARG A 11 -13.62 -6.25 13.85
CA ARG A 11 -14.49 -7.43 14.09
C ARG A 11 -14.18 -8.60 13.17
N LYS A 12 -13.77 -8.32 11.94
CA LYS A 12 -13.41 -9.32 10.92
C LYS A 12 -11.91 -9.58 10.82
N PHE A 13 -11.11 -9.09 11.77
CA PHE A 13 -9.65 -9.16 11.67
C PHE A 13 -9.16 -10.60 11.65
N PHE A 14 -9.69 -11.47 12.51
CA PHE A 14 -9.30 -12.87 12.56
C PHE A 14 -9.93 -13.74 11.47
N ASP A 15 -11.00 -13.28 10.80
CA ASP A 15 -11.63 -14.00 9.68
C ASP A 15 -10.69 -14.18 8.48
N ILE A 16 -9.58 -13.43 8.45
CA ILE A 16 -8.56 -13.47 7.41
C ILE A 16 -7.77 -14.78 7.48
N PHE A 17 -7.51 -15.30 8.68
CA PHE A 17 -6.71 -16.52 8.88
C PHE A 17 -7.50 -17.79 8.59
N ARG A 18 -8.78 -17.68 8.20
CA ARG A 18 -9.56 -18.83 7.74
C ARG A 18 -9.01 -19.30 6.39
N LEU A 19 -8.55 -20.55 6.31
CA LEU A 19 -7.92 -21.18 5.14
C LEU A 19 -8.67 -20.94 3.81
N GLU A 20 -10.00 -21.01 3.82
CA GLU A 20 -10.88 -20.75 2.67
C GLU A 20 -10.76 -19.31 2.11
N LYS A 21 -10.26 -18.36 2.91
CA LYS A 21 -10.10 -16.95 2.55
C LYS A 21 -8.63 -16.60 2.25
N SER A 22 -7.68 -17.42 2.69
CA SER A 22 -6.25 -17.22 2.51
C SER A 22 -5.81 -17.31 1.04
N ILE A 23 -6.44 -18.16 0.23
CA ILE A 23 -6.12 -18.29 -1.21
C ILE A 23 -6.34 -16.96 -1.94
N ILE A 24 -7.46 -16.29 -1.67
CA ILE A 24 -7.76 -15.00 -2.31
C ILE A 24 -6.73 -13.95 -1.91
N TYR A 25 -6.24 -14.01 -0.67
CA TYR A 25 -5.19 -13.12 -0.20
C TYR A 25 -3.87 -13.33 -0.95
N PHE A 26 -3.46 -14.59 -1.17
CA PHE A 26 -2.30 -14.91 -2.02
C PHE A 26 -2.47 -14.42 -3.46
N ILE A 27 -3.68 -14.53 -4.03
CA ILE A 27 -3.98 -13.99 -5.36
C ILE A 27 -3.82 -12.47 -5.38
N PHE A 28 -4.29 -11.76 -4.34
CA PHE A 28 -4.11 -10.31 -4.24
C PHE A 28 -2.64 -9.90 -4.07
N ILE A 29 -1.85 -10.65 -3.30
CA ILE A 29 -0.39 -10.41 -3.19
C ILE A 29 0.26 -10.62 -4.56
N ILE A 30 0.15 -11.82 -5.13
CA ILE A 30 0.88 -12.18 -6.34
C ILE A 30 0.38 -11.35 -7.52
N GLY A 31 -0.94 -11.32 -7.74
CA GLY A 31 -1.57 -10.54 -8.79
C GLY A 31 -1.32 -9.04 -8.61
N GLY A 32 -1.33 -8.55 -7.38
CA GLY A 32 -1.01 -7.16 -7.05
C GLY A 32 0.43 -6.80 -7.40
N ILE A 33 1.40 -7.64 -7.01
CA ILE A 33 2.82 -7.43 -7.34
C ILE A 33 3.02 -7.48 -8.86
N VAL A 34 2.46 -8.48 -9.55
CA VAL A 34 2.54 -8.58 -11.02
C VAL A 34 1.94 -7.33 -11.67
N PHE A 35 0.79 -6.86 -11.19
CA PHE A 35 0.16 -5.64 -11.69
C PHE A 35 1.01 -4.41 -11.45
N ILE A 36 1.61 -4.26 -10.25
CA ILE A 36 2.52 -3.14 -9.92
C ILE A 36 3.75 -3.17 -10.84
N VAL A 37 4.36 -4.33 -11.05
CA VAL A 37 5.53 -4.49 -11.94
C VAL A 37 5.17 -4.21 -13.40
N LEU A 38 3.99 -4.65 -13.86
CA LEU A 38 3.51 -4.37 -15.21
C LEU A 38 3.24 -2.87 -15.40
N ALA A 39 2.55 -2.24 -14.45
CA ALA A 39 2.29 -0.81 -14.46
C ALA A 39 3.60 -0.02 -14.49
N HIS A 40 4.60 -0.45 -13.71
CA HIS A 40 5.95 0.10 -13.75
C HIS A 40 6.59 -0.04 -15.13
N LYS A 41 6.56 -1.23 -15.75
CA LYS A 41 7.13 -1.42 -17.10
C LYS A 41 6.44 -0.56 -18.16
N LEU A 42 5.11 -0.51 -18.17
CA LEU A 42 4.35 0.33 -19.10
C LEU A 42 4.67 1.81 -18.88
N TYR A 43 4.78 2.24 -17.62
CA TYR A 43 5.17 3.59 -17.26
C TYR A 43 6.55 3.97 -17.78
N PHE A 44 7.58 3.13 -17.60
CA PHE A 44 8.94 3.35 -18.11
C PHE A 44 9.08 3.20 -19.63
N GLN A 45 8.06 2.74 -20.34
CA GLN A 45 7.99 2.83 -21.80
C GLN A 45 7.44 4.20 -22.26
N MET A 46 6.77 4.93 -21.36
CA MET A 46 6.17 6.24 -21.61
C MET A 46 6.98 7.41 -20.98
N THR A 47 8.10 7.11 -20.31
CA THR A 47 8.89 8.06 -19.48
C THR A 47 9.46 9.25 -20.23
N SER A 48 9.71 9.15 -21.55
CA SER A 48 10.11 10.30 -22.36
C SER A 48 9.08 11.45 -22.31
N ALA A 49 7.83 11.19 -21.93
CA ALA A 49 6.78 12.20 -21.75
C ALA A 49 6.69 12.79 -20.32
N LEU A 50 7.39 12.24 -19.32
CA LEU A 50 7.13 12.51 -17.88
C LEU A 50 8.29 13.14 -17.10
N VAL A 51 9.43 13.39 -17.75
CA VAL A 51 10.64 14.04 -17.16
C VAL A 51 10.36 15.46 -16.62
N ALA A 52 9.20 16.04 -16.89
CA ALA A 52 8.81 17.39 -16.48
C ALA A 52 8.43 17.54 -14.99
N PHE A 53 8.33 16.46 -14.20
CA PHE A 53 7.93 16.52 -12.79
C PHE A 53 9.13 16.30 -11.86
N PRO A 54 9.69 17.36 -11.24
CA PRO A 54 10.83 17.23 -10.34
C PRO A 54 10.45 16.46 -9.08
N GLU A 55 11.35 15.57 -8.63
CA GLU A 55 11.15 14.82 -7.39
C GLU A 55 11.54 15.67 -6.18
N HIS A 56 10.58 15.86 -5.28
CA HIS A 56 10.78 16.54 -4.02
C HIS A 56 10.24 15.65 -2.90
N GLY A 57 10.89 14.50 -2.71
CA GLY A 57 10.66 13.63 -1.57
C GLY A 57 11.60 14.00 -0.42
N VAL A 58 11.10 13.92 0.82
CA VAL A 58 11.97 13.84 1.99
C VAL A 58 12.80 12.56 1.83
N ASP A 59 14.11 12.64 2.08
CA ASP A 59 14.99 11.47 2.01
C ASP A 59 14.73 10.55 3.21
N VAL A 60 13.62 9.83 3.10
CA VAL A 60 13.14 8.87 4.08
C VAL A 60 14.20 7.79 4.24
N ALA A 61 14.86 7.34 3.16
CA ALA A 61 15.97 6.39 3.24
C ALA A 61 17.11 6.86 4.15
N ASN A 62 17.57 8.11 4.02
CA ASN A 62 18.61 8.68 4.88
C ASN A 62 18.16 8.92 6.33
N SER A 63 16.87 9.13 6.57
CA SER A 63 16.30 9.27 7.92
C SER A 63 16.20 7.91 8.62
N LEU A 64 15.80 6.88 7.88
CA LEU A 64 15.63 5.52 8.38
C LEU A 64 16.97 4.82 8.63
N ALA A 65 18.00 5.12 7.84
CA ALA A 65 19.36 4.62 8.05
C ALA A 65 19.97 5.04 9.40
N ARG A 66 19.44 6.09 10.04
CA ARG A 66 19.88 6.60 11.35
C ARG A 66 19.09 6.02 12.52
N THR A 67 18.04 5.25 12.25
CA THR A 67 17.21 4.60 13.27
C THR A 67 17.60 3.13 13.44
N PRO A 68 17.57 2.58 14.67
CA PRO A 68 17.79 1.17 14.90
C PRO A 68 16.91 0.29 13.99
N PHE A 69 17.48 -0.81 13.49
CA PHE A 69 16.79 -1.71 12.56
C PHE A 69 15.39 -2.13 13.04
N TRP A 70 15.27 -2.46 14.33
CA TRP A 70 14.01 -2.91 14.93
C TRP A 70 12.95 -1.81 14.99
N THR A 71 13.34 -0.58 15.33
CA THR A 71 12.39 0.55 15.41
C THR A 71 11.89 0.92 14.02
N HIS A 72 12.81 0.97 13.05
CA HIS A 72 12.46 1.25 11.67
C HIS A 72 11.53 0.18 11.07
N SER A 73 11.84 -1.10 11.30
CA SER A 73 11.05 -2.22 10.77
C SER A 73 9.63 -2.23 11.34
N LEU A 74 9.47 -1.93 12.63
CA LEU A 74 8.14 -1.81 13.24
C LEU A 74 7.33 -0.68 12.61
N ASP A 75 7.95 0.46 12.34
CA ASP A 75 7.26 1.59 11.71
C ASP A 75 6.86 1.26 10.26
N LEU A 76 7.77 0.75 9.43
CA LEU A 76 7.49 0.48 8.01
C LEU A 76 6.48 -0.65 7.76
N PHE A 77 6.54 -1.70 8.56
CA PHE A 77 5.83 -2.94 8.28
C PHE A 77 4.62 -3.15 9.17
N VAL A 78 4.51 -2.44 10.29
CA VAL A 78 3.41 -2.63 11.25
C VAL A 78 2.67 -1.33 11.51
N ILE A 79 3.33 -0.35 12.12
CA ILE A 79 2.66 0.86 12.62
C ILE A 79 2.18 1.74 11.47
N GLY A 80 3.04 2.02 10.48
CA GLY A 80 2.72 2.79 9.29
C GLY A 80 1.53 2.22 8.53
N PRO A 81 1.58 0.96 8.07
CA PRO A 81 0.45 0.32 7.39
C PRO A 81 -0.84 0.35 8.21
N ILE A 82 -0.80 0.08 9.51
CA ILE A 82 -2.01 0.16 10.36
C ILE A 82 -2.60 1.58 10.36
N CYS A 83 -1.76 2.60 10.61
CA CYS A 83 -2.19 3.99 10.66
C CYS A 83 -2.76 4.46 9.32
N GLU A 84 -2.06 4.17 8.23
CA GLU A 84 -2.46 4.55 6.89
C GLU A 84 -3.77 3.87 6.49
N GLU A 85 -3.91 2.55 6.69
CA GLU A 85 -5.16 1.86 6.38
C GLU A 85 -6.35 2.38 7.20
N LEU A 86 -6.14 2.71 8.47
CA LEU A 86 -7.18 3.32 9.30
C LEU A 86 -7.64 4.67 8.76
N ILE A 87 -6.72 5.50 8.27
CA ILE A 87 -7.03 6.83 7.73
C ILE A 87 -7.69 6.70 6.37
N PHE A 88 -7.08 5.97 5.44
CA PHE A 88 -7.52 5.98 4.04
C PHE A 88 -8.69 5.02 3.79
N ARG A 89 -8.69 3.83 4.42
CA ARG A 89 -9.67 2.78 4.11
C ARG A 89 -10.81 2.76 5.11
N GLU A 90 -10.52 2.93 6.40
CA GLU A 90 -11.60 2.92 7.40
C GLU A 90 -12.28 4.28 7.60
N TYR A 91 -11.52 5.38 7.52
CA TYR A 91 -12.09 6.72 7.67
C TYR A 91 -12.47 7.34 6.32
N LEU A 92 -11.50 7.70 5.48
CA LEU A 92 -11.72 8.46 4.24
C LEU A 92 -12.64 7.73 3.26
N TYR A 93 -12.39 6.44 2.98
CA TYR A 93 -13.23 5.65 2.08
C TYR A 93 -14.72 5.66 2.52
N ARG A 94 -14.98 5.61 3.83
CA ARG A 94 -16.35 5.53 4.37
C ARG A 94 -17.10 6.86 4.35
N LEU A 95 -16.42 7.98 4.08
CA LEU A 95 -17.07 9.29 3.95
C LEU A 95 -17.93 9.39 2.67
N PHE A 96 -17.75 8.48 1.72
CA PHE A 96 -18.42 8.53 0.43
C PHE A 96 -19.44 7.40 0.28
N ASP A 97 -20.67 7.75 -0.07
CA ASP A 97 -21.74 6.77 -0.33
C ASP A 97 -21.48 5.99 -1.63
N LYS A 98 -20.96 6.68 -2.65
CA LYS A 98 -20.67 6.08 -3.96
C LYS A 98 -19.36 5.30 -3.87
N LYS A 99 -19.47 3.98 -3.89
CA LYS A 99 -18.35 3.02 -3.84
C LYS A 99 -17.21 3.29 -4.83
N TRP A 100 -17.53 3.69 -6.06
CA TRP A 100 -16.52 3.98 -7.09
C TRP A 100 -15.76 5.28 -6.75
N LEU A 101 -16.46 6.30 -6.24
CA LEU A 101 -15.87 7.57 -5.81
C LEU A 101 -15.01 7.37 -4.57
N ALA A 102 -15.50 6.61 -3.59
CA ALA A 102 -14.74 6.22 -2.41
C ALA A 102 -13.42 5.54 -2.78
N CYS A 103 -13.46 4.63 -3.75
CA CYS A 103 -12.26 3.94 -4.28
C CYS A 103 -11.31 4.94 -4.94
N PHE A 104 -11.82 5.73 -5.87
CA PHE A 104 -11.02 6.73 -6.59
C PHE A 104 -10.33 7.70 -5.63
N VAL A 105 -11.08 8.30 -4.70
CA VAL A 105 -10.53 9.26 -3.73
C VAL A 105 -9.52 8.60 -2.80
N SER A 106 -9.83 7.42 -2.26
CA SER A 106 -8.89 6.69 -1.39
C SER A 106 -7.58 6.36 -2.12
N VAL A 107 -7.66 6.00 -3.40
CA VAL A 107 -6.48 5.65 -4.20
C VAL A 107 -5.62 6.87 -4.49
N VAL A 108 -6.24 7.93 -5.01
CA VAL A 108 -5.57 9.16 -5.44
C VAL A 108 -4.98 9.91 -4.26
N VAL A 109 -5.73 10.11 -3.17
CA VAL A 109 -5.25 10.86 -2.00
C VAL A 109 -4.12 10.12 -1.31
N PHE A 110 -4.19 8.79 -1.20
CA PHE A 110 -3.08 7.99 -0.67
C PHE A 110 -1.82 8.19 -1.49
N ALA A 111 -1.88 8.04 -2.82
CA ALA A 111 -0.70 8.21 -3.68
C ALA A 111 -0.16 9.65 -3.61
N TRP A 112 -1.05 10.64 -3.59
CA TRP A 112 -0.70 12.05 -3.55
C TRP A 112 0.01 12.46 -2.25
N ILE A 113 -0.45 12.00 -1.09
CA ILE A 113 0.21 12.34 0.19
C ILE A 113 1.63 11.76 0.28
N HIS A 114 1.88 10.61 -0.33
CA HIS A 114 3.19 9.96 -0.30
C HIS A 114 4.21 10.57 -1.27
N THR A 115 3.74 11.21 -2.34
CA THR A 115 4.61 11.56 -3.47
C THR A 115 4.44 12.98 -4.00
N GLY A 116 3.38 13.69 -3.60
CA GLY A 116 2.93 14.91 -4.28
C GLY A 116 2.46 14.63 -5.71
N PHE A 117 2.47 15.64 -6.57
CA PHE A 117 2.31 15.46 -8.03
C PHE A 117 3.68 15.33 -8.70
N THR A 118 4.44 14.33 -8.27
CA THR A 118 5.74 13.97 -8.85
C THR A 118 5.59 12.75 -9.74
N TYR A 119 6.65 12.38 -10.46
CA TYR A 119 6.64 11.18 -11.29
C TYR A 119 6.35 9.90 -10.47
N SER A 120 6.77 9.87 -9.19
CA SER A 120 6.49 8.79 -8.23
C SER A 120 5.00 8.59 -7.92
N PHE A 121 4.16 9.61 -8.14
CA PHE A 121 2.71 9.50 -7.97
C PHE A 121 2.09 8.37 -8.79
N PHE A 122 2.49 8.27 -10.06
CA PHE A 122 1.99 7.24 -10.97
C PHE A 122 2.46 5.83 -10.59
N PHE A 123 3.60 5.72 -9.89
CA PHE A 123 4.07 4.46 -9.33
C PHE A 123 3.28 4.03 -8.08
N TYR A 124 2.88 4.98 -7.23
CA TYR A 124 2.11 4.70 -6.02
C TYR A 124 0.62 4.39 -6.31
N LEU A 125 0.07 4.83 -7.44
CA LEU A 125 -1.32 4.59 -7.82
C LEU A 125 -1.69 3.09 -7.92
N PRO A 126 -0.96 2.23 -8.67
CA PRO A 126 -1.21 0.79 -8.71
C PRO A 126 -1.19 0.12 -7.34
N MET A 127 -0.20 0.46 -6.52
CA MET A 127 -0.06 -0.07 -5.16
C MET A 127 -1.28 0.30 -4.30
N SER A 128 -1.63 1.60 -4.30
CA SER A 128 -2.79 2.11 -3.58
C SER A 128 -4.11 1.47 -4.04
N LEU A 129 -4.25 1.22 -5.34
CA LEU A 129 -5.40 0.54 -5.94
C LEU A 129 -5.54 -0.89 -5.42
N VAL A 130 -4.47 -1.68 -5.47
CA VAL A 130 -4.46 -3.09 -5.00
C VAL A 130 -4.91 -3.19 -3.54
N VAL A 131 -4.35 -2.36 -2.66
CA VAL A 131 -4.70 -2.33 -1.23
C VAL A 131 -6.15 -1.89 -1.01
N THR A 132 -6.61 -0.89 -1.77
CA THR A 132 -7.99 -0.40 -1.71
C THR A 132 -8.99 -1.43 -2.22
N LEU A 133 -8.67 -2.20 -3.26
CA LEU A 133 -9.52 -3.27 -3.78
C LEU A 133 -9.65 -4.43 -2.78
N ALA A 134 -8.56 -4.78 -2.08
CA ALA A 134 -8.60 -5.77 -1.00
C ALA A 134 -9.56 -5.35 0.11
N TYR A 135 -9.49 -4.08 0.55
CA TYR A 135 -10.47 -3.53 1.50
C TYR A 135 -11.89 -3.51 0.93
N HIS A 136 -12.05 -3.07 -0.33
CA HIS A 136 -13.33 -2.86 -0.98
C HIS A 136 -14.22 -4.11 -0.96
N ARG A 137 -13.61 -5.27 -1.23
CA ARG A 137 -14.30 -6.56 -1.39
C ARG A 137 -15.09 -6.98 -0.15
N ARG A 138 -14.54 -6.80 1.05
CA ARG A 138 -15.13 -7.34 2.30
C ARG A 138 -15.33 -6.32 3.42
N LYS A 139 -14.83 -5.09 3.24
CA LYS A 139 -14.77 -4.04 4.28
C LYS A 139 -14.08 -4.54 5.54
N ALA A 140 -13.03 -5.33 5.35
CA ALA A 140 -12.21 -5.87 6.43
C ALA A 140 -10.85 -5.18 6.37
N ILE A 141 -10.61 -4.28 7.31
CA ILE A 141 -9.38 -3.49 7.34
C ILE A 141 -8.13 -4.35 7.55
N GLY A 142 -8.25 -5.47 8.27
CA GLY A 142 -7.11 -6.36 8.46
C GLY A 142 -6.55 -6.90 7.14
N GLU A 143 -7.38 -7.08 6.11
CA GLU A 143 -6.88 -7.57 4.82
C GLU A 143 -6.01 -6.56 4.13
N SER A 144 -6.44 -5.30 4.15
CA SER A 144 -5.65 -4.23 3.54
C SER A 144 -4.40 -3.95 4.35
N ILE A 145 -4.45 -4.04 5.69
CA ILE A 145 -3.26 -3.91 6.57
C ILE A 145 -2.23 -4.98 6.23
N ILE A 146 -2.61 -6.27 6.28
CA ILE A 146 -1.65 -7.35 6.06
C ILE A 146 -1.12 -7.28 4.62
N LEU A 147 -1.97 -6.97 3.63
CA LEU A 147 -1.56 -6.84 2.23
C LEU A 147 -0.55 -5.71 2.06
N HIS A 148 -0.83 -4.55 2.65
CA HIS A 148 0.05 -3.40 2.61
C HIS A 148 1.40 -3.70 3.27
N SER A 149 1.38 -4.24 4.49
CA SER A 149 2.58 -4.71 5.19
C SER A 149 3.39 -5.71 4.36
N SER A 150 2.72 -6.65 3.69
CA SER A 150 3.37 -7.66 2.86
C SER A 150 4.04 -7.05 1.63
N ILE A 151 3.37 -6.11 0.96
CA ILE A 151 3.95 -5.44 -0.21
C ILE A 151 5.13 -4.56 0.22
N ASN A 152 5.04 -3.84 1.35
CA ASN A 152 6.16 -3.06 1.87
C ASN A 152 7.36 -3.96 2.18
N LEU A 153 7.12 -5.10 2.82
CA LEU A 153 8.17 -6.07 3.13
C LEU A 153 8.84 -6.61 1.87
N ILE A 154 8.04 -7.04 0.88
CA ILE A 154 8.55 -7.59 -0.38
C ILE A 154 9.32 -6.52 -1.15
N ASN A 155 8.77 -5.31 -1.32
CA ASN A 155 9.44 -4.25 -2.07
C ASN A 155 10.74 -3.80 -1.41
N ASN A 156 10.81 -3.80 -0.08
CA ASN A 156 12.02 -3.42 0.64
C ASN A 156 13.10 -4.51 0.56
N TYR A 157 12.77 -5.78 0.76
CA TYR A 157 13.76 -6.85 0.89
C TYR A 157 14.06 -7.63 -0.39
N LEU A 158 13.15 -7.68 -1.36
CA LEU A 158 13.33 -8.42 -2.61
C LEU A 158 14.57 -7.97 -3.40
N PRO A 159 14.90 -6.66 -3.52
CA PRO A 159 16.12 -6.23 -4.21
C PRO A 159 17.39 -6.78 -3.56
N TYR A 160 17.47 -6.80 -2.22
CA TYR A 160 18.63 -7.34 -1.51
C TYR A 160 18.76 -8.86 -1.70
N LEU A 161 17.64 -9.58 -1.69
CA LEU A 161 17.62 -11.02 -1.94
C LEU A 161 18.08 -11.36 -3.36
N LEU A 162 17.61 -10.62 -4.36
CA LEU A 162 17.99 -10.85 -5.76
C LEU A 162 19.47 -10.55 -6.02
N ASN A 163 20.01 -9.46 -5.46
CA ASN A 163 21.44 -9.14 -5.55
C ASN A 163 22.33 -10.16 -4.83
N PHE A 164 21.83 -10.86 -3.80
CA PHE A 164 22.55 -11.95 -3.15
C PHE A 164 22.58 -13.23 -3.99
N LEU A 165 21.49 -13.51 -4.74
CA LEU A 165 21.32 -14.74 -5.52
C LEU A 165 21.88 -14.66 -6.94
N VAL A 166 21.96 -13.45 -7.51
CA VAL A 166 22.48 -13.18 -8.84
C VAL A 166 23.59 -12.13 -8.69
N PRO A 167 24.86 -12.55 -8.47
CA PRO A 167 25.99 -11.64 -8.34
C PRO A 167 26.34 -10.93 -9.65
#